data_AF-A0A937HZ98-F1
#
_entry.id   AF-A0A937HZ98-F1
#
_cell.length_a   1.000
_cell.length_b   1.000
_cell.length_c   1.000
_cell.angle_alpha   90.00
_cell.angle_beta   90.00
_cell.angle_gamma   90.00
#
_symmetry.space_group_name_H-M   'P 1'
#
loop_
_entity.id
_entity.type
_entity.pdbx_description
1 polymer ?
#
loop_
_entity_poly.entity_id
_entity_poly.type
_entity_poly.pdbx_seq_one_letter_code
_entity_poly.pdbx_strand_id
1 'polypeptide(L)'
;MNDWRVLPRLLLLASFYALGSCASSPSDETSTELQEDSTRVWDTVEPLLIAAAPTMPLLDIAVELFDPGVSGEDRSPVAAVRRLESQLLAGELRDTLARSNQWGVVRLVPTASSLTPVSIRAGIAVSDGRDLVLDVVVKDAMGALWFEYTMAYRQQSAADEGFGGIFNALANRLLSVWQGKDRDEQDALLQGAEIAYAEALAPEAFSGMIQRSETDWKVVRLPAEGDPMLARIERIRNQEYLFCDTIDEQYVDMVDRVGPTYRLWRSATLEQTEWLERYQRRAAARTGSAGDSEFTRMQAEYAAYRSFRIQEQALFELAEAFDGEARPTVMRTQDQVFRLEGTLESQYDTWRDLLRDIYLIETGGQTP
;
A
#
# COMPACT_ATOMS: atom_id res chain seq x y z
N MET A 1 -93.14 -13.72 -29.10
CA MET A 1 -92.67 -14.16 -27.77
C MET A 1 -91.33 -13.47 -27.53
N ASN A 2 -91.40 -12.46 -26.66
CA ASN A 2 -90.39 -11.70 -25.94
C ASN A 2 -89.00 -11.40 -26.55
N ASP A 3 -88.82 -10.09 -26.76
CA ASP A 3 -87.77 -9.21 -26.23
C ASP A 3 -86.36 -9.17 -26.85
N TRP A 4 -86.26 -8.15 -27.73
CA TRP A 4 -85.40 -6.96 -27.63
C TRP A 4 -83.87 -7.05 -27.83
N ARG A 5 -83.41 -6.03 -28.58
CA ARG A 5 -82.06 -5.65 -29.05
C ARG A 5 -81.17 -5.27 -27.84
N VAL A 6 -79.84 -5.13 -27.83
CA VAL A 6 -78.92 -4.24 -28.58
C VAL A 6 -77.47 -4.58 -28.10
N LEU A 7 -76.43 -4.47 -28.93
CA LEU A 7 -75.00 -4.34 -28.54
C LEU A 7 -74.73 -2.91 -27.95
N PRO A 8 -73.56 -2.51 -27.35
CA PRO A 8 -72.18 -2.98 -27.53
C PRO A 8 -71.23 -2.92 -26.29
N ARG A 9 -69.93 -3.14 -26.54
CA ARG A 9 -68.73 -3.04 -25.67
C ARG A 9 -68.63 -1.78 -24.79
N LEU A 10 -68.16 -1.95 -23.54
CA LEU A 10 -67.20 -1.03 -22.88
C LEU A 10 -66.56 -1.68 -21.63
N LEU A 11 -65.24 -1.50 -21.53
CA LEU A 11 -64.29 -1.92 -20.51
C LEU A 11 -64.53 -1.28 -19.13
N LEU A 12 -64.10 -1.96 -18.05
CA LEU A 12 -63.33 -1.47 -16.88
C LEU A 12 -63.25 -2.61 -15.83
N LEU A 13 -62.11 -3.30 -15.68
CA LEU A 13 -61.02 -3.05 -14.71
C LEU A 13 -61.40 -3.27 -13.22
N ALA A 14 -61.01 -4.42 -12.66
CA ALA A 14 -60.69 -4.63 -11.24
C ALA A 14 -59.86 -5.93 -11.13
N SER A 15 -58.52 -5.82 -11.17
CA SER A 15 -57.63 -5.92 -10.00
C SER A 15 -57.64 -7.29 -9.32
N PHE A 16 -56.81 -8.20 -9.83
CA PHE A 16 -56.35 -9.38 -9.09
C PHE A 16 -54.94 -9.06 -8.58
N TYR A 17 -54.80 -8.89 -7.27
CA TYR A 17 -53.51 -8.79 -6.59
C TYR A 17 -52.80 -10.15 -6.68
N ALA A 18 -51.79 -10.25 -7.54
CA ALA A 18 -50.78 -11.29 -7.46
C ALA A 18 -49.64 -10.76 -6.57
N LEU A 19 -49.45 -11.38 -5.40
CA LEU A 19 -48.24 -11.21 -4.61
C LEU A 19 -47.08 -11.84 -5.39
N GLY A 20 -46.35 -11.01 -6.12
CA GLY A 20 -45.07 -11.37 -6.71
C GLY A 20 -44.03 -11.55 -5.61
N SER A 21 -43.69 -12.79 -5.32
CA SER A 21 -42.49 -13.15 -4.57
C SER A 21 -41.28 -12.83 -5.46
N CYS A 22 -40.52 -11.80 -5.15
CA CYS A 22 -39.21 -11.57 -5.78
C CYS A 22 -38.23 -12.60 -5.21
N ALA A 23 -38.12 -13.75 -5.88
CA ALA A 23 -36.95 -14.59 -5.78
C ALA A 23 -35.88 -13.97 -6.70
N SER A 24 -34.92 -13.24 -6.13
CA SER A 24 -33.70 -12.86 -6.84
C SER A 24 -32.82 -14.10 -6.97
N SER A 25 -32.55 -14.52 -8.20
CA SER A 25 -31.60 -15.60 -8.51
C SER A 25 -30.19 -15.21 -8.08
N PRO A 26 -29.46 -16.03 -7.32
CA PRO A 26 -28.04 -15.80 -7.04
C PRO A 26 -27.23 -16.44 -8.16
N SER A 27 -26.94 -15.72 -9.25
CA SER A 27 -26.22 -16.37 -10.36
C SER A 27 -25.35 -15.52 -11.29
N ASP A 28 -25.15 -14.21 -11.07
CA ASP A 28 -24.22 -13.45 -11.92
C ASP A 28 -22.95 -12.95 -11.19
N GLU A 29 -23.04 -12.54 -9.92
CA GLU A 29 -21.85 -12.10 -9.15
C GLU A 29 -20.91 -13.27 -8.82
N THR A 30 -21.47 -14.38 -8.33
CA THR A 30 -20.71 -15.59 -7.91
C THR A 30 -19.90 -16.23 -9.04
N SER A 31 -20.41 -16.20 -10.28
CA SER A 31 -19.71 -16.74 -11.45
C SER A 31 -18.52 -15.89 -11.87
N THR A 32 -18.56 -14.58 -11.60
CA THR A 32 -17.48 -13.66 -11.97
C THR A 32 -16.31 -13.76 -10.99
N GLU A 33 -16.59 -13.82 -9.67
CA GLU A 33 -15.57 -14.02 -8.63
C GLU A 33 -14.87 -15.39 -8.73
N LEU A 34 -15.61 -16.48 -9.00
CA LEU A 34 -15.04 -17.81 -9.19
C LEU A 34 -14.16 -17.91 -10.45
N GLN A 35 -14.44 -17.09 -11.46
CA GLN A 35 -13.69 -17.08 -12.72
C GLN A 35 -12.38 -16.27 -12.60
N GLU A 36 -12.37 -15.17 -11.83
CA GLU A 36 -11.16 -14.40 -11.50
C GLU A 36 -10.18 -15.15 -10.57
N ASP A 37 -10.69 -15.93 -9.59
CA ASP A 37 -9.82 -16.73 -8.69
C ASP A 37 -9.13 -17.90 -9.43
N SER A 38 -9.72 -18.38 -10.53
CA SER A 38 -9.18 -19.51 -11.31
C SER A 38 -8.00 -19.16 -12.23
N THR A 39 -7.79 -17.88 -12.53
CA THR A 39 -6.71 -17.38 -13.40
C THR A 39 -5.58 -16.70 -12.64
N ARG A 40 -5.77 -16.41 -11.35
CA ARG A 40 -4.77 -15.75 -10.51
C ARG A 40 -3.63 -16.70 -10.17
N VAL A 41 -2.41 -16.32 -10.53
CA VAL A 41 -1.19 -17.04 -10.15
C VAL A 41 -0.79 -16.57 -8.75
N TRP A 42 -0.81 -17.50 -7.79
CA TRP A 42 -0.42 -17.23 -6.40
C TRP A 42 1.09 -17.37 -6.22
N ASP A 43 1.70 -16.34 -5.65
CA ASP A 43 3.11 -16.33 -5.27
C ASP A 43 3.37 -17.29 -4.11
N THR A 44 4.47 -18.01 -4.20
CA THR A 44 4.99 -18.83 -3.11
C THR A 44 5.98 -18.04 -2.28
N VAL A 45 5.98 -18.25 -0.96
CA VAL A 45 6.96 -17.64 -0.07
C VAL A 45 8.36 -18.16 -0.39
N GLU A 46 9.28 -17.24 -0.61
CA GLU A 46 10.69 -17.53 -0.82
C GLU A 46 11.50 -17.21 0.44
N PRO A 47 12.64 -17.90 0.68
CA PRO A 47 13.57 -17.48 1.71
C PRO A 47 14.19 -16.11 1.35
N LEU A 48 14.33 -15.25 2.35
CA LEU A 48 15.01 -13.97 2.18
C LEU A 48 16.51 -14.18 1.93
N LEU A 49 17.05 -13.55 0.88
CA LEU A 49 18.49 -13.54 0.62
C LEU A 49 19.18 -12.51 1.53
N ILE A 50 19.80 -13.00 2.61
CA ILE A 50 20.50 -12.16 3.58
C ILE A 50 22.01 -12.12 3.27
N ALA A 51 22.57 -10.92 3.11
CA ALA A 51 24.00 -10.75 2.92
C ALA A 51 24.75 -10.63 4.25
N ALA A 52 25.99 -11.15 4.28
CA ALA A 52 26.89 -11.01 5.43
C ALA A 52 27.36 -9.55 5.62
N ALA A 53 27.40 -8.78 4.53
CA ALA A 53 27.68 -7.35 4.51
C ALA A 53 26.87 -6.70 3.37
N PRO A 54 26.56 -5.39 3.47
CA PRO A 54 25.84 -4.65 2.43
C PRO A 54 26.47 -4.80 1.05
N THR A 55 25.63 -4.96 0.02
CA THR A 55 26.10 -5.01 -1.36
C THR A 55 26.58 -3.62 -1.78
N MET A 56 27.84 -3.51 -2.18
CA MET A 56 28.42 -2.26 -2.68
C MET A 56 28.17 -2.13 -4.19
N PRO A 57 27.93 -0.91 -4.73
CA PRO A 57 27.78 0.33 -3.97
C PRO A 57 26.43 0.35 -3.25
N LEU A 58 26.38 1.08 -2.12
CA LEU A 58 25.18 1.15 -1.30
C LEU A 58 24.05 1.84 -2.08
N LEU A 59 22.88 1.20 -2.09
CA LEU A 59 21.68 1.73 -2.69
C LEU A 59 20.65 2.00 -1.60
N ASP A 60 20.36 3.28 -1.37
CA ASP A 60 19.27 3.69 -0.49
C ASP A 60 17.92 3.47 -1.18
N ILE A 61 16.92 3.04 -0.41
CA ILE A 61 15.59 2.74 -0.92
C ILE A 61 14.54 3.50 -0.09
N ALA A 62 13.60 4.13 -0.78
CA ALA A 62 12.37 4.61 -0.17
C ALA A 62 11.25 3.60 -0.40
N VAL A 63 10.55 3.25 0.67
CA VAL A 63 9.27 2.54 0.62
C VAL A 63 8.19 3.58 0.87
N GLU A 64 7.36 3.84 -0.14
CA GLU A 64 6.21 4.72 0.00
C GLU A 64 5.15 4.05 0.88
N LEU A 65 4.41 4.83 1.66
CA LEU A 65 3.20 4.32 2.31
C LEU A 65 2.28 3.74 1.25
N PHE A 66 1.73 2.56 1.49
CA PHE A 66 0.92 1.90 0.46
C PHE A 66 -0.38 2.65 0.24
N ASP A 67 -0.83 2.67 -1.02
CA ASP A 67 -2.18 3.09 -1.35
C ASP A 67 -3.17 2.09 -0.72
N PRO A 68 -4.05 2.53 0.19
CA PRO A 68 -5.00 1.65 0.84
C PRO A 68 -6.07 1.10 -0.13
N GLY A 69 -6.23 1.66 -1.33
CA GLY A 69 -7.27 1.24 -2.28
C GLY A 69 -8.68 1.66 -1.84
N VAL A 70 -8.78 2.65 -0.95
CA VAL A 70 -10.05 3.23 -0.47
C VAL A 70 -10.05 4.74 -0.64
N SER A 71 -11.22 5.33 -0.91
CA SER A 71 -11.35 6.78 -1.05
C SER A 71 -10.94 7.50 0.24
N GLY A 72 -10.24 8.64 0.15
CA GLY A 72 -9.92 9.49 1.30
C GLY A 72 -11.14 10.05 2.03
N GLU A 73 -12.30 10.08 1.37
CA GLU A 73 -13.57 10.54 1.97
C GLU A 73 -14.30 9.44 2.74
N ASP A 74 -13.92 8.16 2.54
CA ASP A 74 -14.59 7.03 3.18
C ASP A 74 -14.24 6.96 4.68
N ARG A 75 -15.21 7.25 5.54
CA ARG A 75 -15.09 7.19 6.99
C ARG A 75 -15.60 5.88 7.59
N SER A 76 -15.83 4.86 6.78
CA SER A 76 -16.23 3.55 7.27
C SER A 76 -15.13 2.92 8.13
N PRO A 77 -15.49 2.11 9.14
CA PRO A 77 -14.50 1.39 9.96
C PRO A 77 -13.57 0.49 9.13
N VAL A 78 -14.07 -0.09 8.05
CA VAL A 78 -13.28 -0.93 7.13
C VAL A 78 -12.23 -0.10 6.40
N ALA A 79 -12.60 1.10 5.92
CA ALA A 79 -11.64 2.01 5.30
C ALA A 79 -10.55 2.47 6.27
N ALA A 80 -10.89 2.70 7.56
CA ALA A 80 -9.90 3.01 8.59
C ALA A 80 -8.91 1.85 8.79
N VAL A 81 -9.40 0.62 8.90
CA VAL A 81 -8.53 -0.57 8.99
C VAL A 81 -7.66 -0.72 7.76
N ARG A 82 -8.20 -0.46 6.56
CA ARG A 82 -7.44 -0.59 5.33
C ARG A 82 -6.32 0.45 5.21
N ARG A 83 -6.53 1.68 5.68
CA ARG A 83 -5.46 2.69 5.79
C ARG A 83 -4.40 2.32 6.81
N LEU A 84 -4.80 1.77 7.96
CA LEU A 84 -3.84 1.26 8.93
C LEU A 84 -3.01 0.12 8.33
N GLU A 85 -3.69 -0.83 7.69
CA GLU A 85 -3.06 -1.97 7.03
C GLU A 85 -2.05 -1.54 5.96
N SER A 86 -2.34 -0.49 5.20
CA SER A 86 -1.42 0.03 4.18
C SER A 86 -0.10 0.51 4.77
N GLN A 87 -0.14 1.17 5.94
CA GLN A 87 1.08 1.59 6.64
C GLN A 87 1.81 0.40 7.26
N LEU A 88 1.09 -0.51 7.90
CA LEU A 88 1.67 -1.72 8.50
C LEU A 88 2.41 -2.56 7.45
N LEU A 89 1.81 -2.78 6.28
CA LEU A 89 2.41 -3.51 5.17
C LEU A 89 3.63 -2.79 4.58
N ALA A 90 3.57 -1.46 4.43
CA ALA A 90 4.70 -0.68 3.95
C ALA A 90 5.92 -0.81 4.89
N GLY A 91 5.69 -0.74 6.20
CA GLY A 91 6.79 -0.94 7.15
C GLY A 91 7.25 -2.39 7.26
N GLU A 92 6.38 -3.41 7.08
CA GLU A 92 6.81 -4.81 6.95
C GLU A 92 7.76 -5.01 5.74
N LEU A 93 7.48 -4.36 4.61
CA LEU A 93 8.37 -4.34 3.45
C LEU A 93 9.71 -3.64 3.77
N ARG A 94 9.66 -2.45 4.38
CA ARG A 94 10.86 -1.70 4.82
C ARG A 94 11.74 -2.52 5.75
N ASP A 95 11.13 -3.20 6.71
CA ASP A 95 11.79 -4.13 7.62
C ASP A 95 12.41 -5.32 6.89
N THR A 96 11.71 -5.89 5.92
CA THR A 96 12.20 -7.01 5.12
C THR A 96 13.44 -6.62 4.31
N LEU A 97 13.39 -5.46 3.64
CA LEU A 97 14.52 -4.91 2.90
C LEU A 97 15.70 -4.64 3.85
N ALA A 98 15.48 -4.00 4.99
CA ALA A 98 16.55 -3.75 5.96
C ALA A 98 17.17 -5.05 6.50
N ARG A 99 16.35 -6.05 6.88
CA ARG A 99 16.82 -7.36 7.36
C ARG A 99 17.62 -8.14 6.32
N SER A 100 17.38 -7.91 5.03
CA SER A 100 18.16 -8.55 3.96
C SER A 100 19.64 -8.14 3.99
N ASN A 101 19.96 -7.00 4.62
CA ASN A 101 21.31 -6.45 4.68
C ASN A 101 21.96 -6.30 3.29
N GLN A 102 21.15 -6.11 2.25
CA GLN A 102 21.62 -5.93 0.87
C GLN A 102 21.83 -4.46 0.49
N TRP A 103 21.14 -3.56 1.19
CA TRP A 103 20.92 -2.18 0.78
C TRP A 103 21.68 -1.20 1.66
N GLY A 104 21.68 0.07 1.22
CA GLY A 104 21.98 1.17 2.11
C GLY A 104 20.84 1.39 3.11
N VAL A 105 20.50 2.64 3.36
CA VAL A 105 19.41 2.96 4.27
C VAL A 105 18.07 2.76 3.55
N VAL A 106 17.17 2.00 4.18
CA VAL A 106 15.79 1.80 3.71
C VAL A 106 14.86 2.62 4.59
N ARG A 107 14.13 3.56 4.00
CA ARG A 107 13.29 4.54 4.72
C ARG A 107 11.84 4.41 4.35
N LEU A 108 10.94 4.63 5.31
CA LEU A 108 9.53 4.85 5.02
C LEU A 108 9.32 6.31 4.63
N VAL A 109 8.58 6.55 3.54
CA VAL A 109 8.24 7.91 3.09
C VAL A 109 6.74 8.02 2.81
N PRO A 110 6.10 9.18 3.07
CA PRO A 110 4.69 9.36 2.75
C PRO A 110 4.43 9.31 1.24
N THR A 111 5.31 9.95 0.47
CA THR A 111 5.19 10.07 -0.98
C THR A 111 6.56 9.88 -1.61
N ALA A 112 6.62 9.21 -2.76
CA ALA A 112 7.87 9.03 -3.49
C ALA A 112 8.50 10.38 -3.90
N SER A 113 9.81 10.52 -3.70
CA SER A 113 10.57 11.71 -4.07
C SER A 113 11.97 11.34 -4.56
N SER A 114 12.73 12.30 -5.09
CA SER A 114 14.12 12.11 -5.51
C SER A 114 15.11 11.98 -4.34
N LEU A 115 14.64 11.88 -3.09
CA LEU A 115 15.48 11.76 -1.89
C LEU A 115 16.36 10.51 -1.90
N THR A 116 15.81 9.39 -2.38
CA THR A 116 16.51 8.11 -2.53
C THR A 116 16.65 7.74 -4.00
N PRO A 117 17.71 7.00 -4.38
CA PRO A 117 17.90 6.56 -5.76
C PRO A 117 16.78 5.67 -6.30
N VAL A 118 16.11 4.91 -5.44
CA VAL A 118 14.99 4.03 -5.80
C VAL A 118 13.83 4.26 -4.86
N SER A 119 12.62 4.25 -5.42
CA SER A 119 11.35 4.30 -4.69
C SER A 119 10.48 3.11 -5.05
N ILE A 120 9.86 2.50 -4.05
CA ILE A 120 8.87 1.44 -4.19
C ILE A 120 7.51 2.00 -3.82
N ARG A 121 6.59 1.98 -4.77
CA ARG A 121 5.17 2.26 -4.57
C ARG A 121 4.40 0.96 -4.59
N ALA A 122 3.43 0.80 -3.69
CA ALA A 122 2.49 -0.31 -3.78
C ALA A 122 1.08 0.13 -3.41
N GLY A 123 0.08 -0.55 -3.99
CA GLY A 123 -1.34 -0.36 -3.64
C GLY A 123 -2.00 -1.69 -3.29
N ILE A 124 -2.92 -1.66 -2.33
CA ILE A 124 -3.69 -2.84 -1.92
C ILE A 124 -4.88 -3.02 -2.85
N ALA A 125 -4.80 -4.02 -3.74
CA ALA A 125 -5.92 -4.41 -4.59
C ALA A 125 -6.91 -5.30 -3.82
N VAL A 126 -6.41 -6.26 -3.03
CA VAL A 126 -7.22 -7.17 -2.22
C VAL A 126 -6.54 -7.38 -0.88
N SER A 127 -7.31 -7.38 0.21
CA SER A 127 -6.89 -7.90 1.52
C SER A 127 -8.12 -8.36 2.29
N ASP A 128 -8.24 -9.66 2.55
CA ASP A 128 -9.38 -10.24 3.28
C ASP A 128 -8.92 -11.17 4.42
N GLY A 129 -7.70 -10.95 4.92
CA GLY A 129 -7.06 -11.78 5.93
C GLY A 129 -6.56 -13.14 5.44
N ARG A 130 -7.04 -13.62 4.28
CA ARG A 130 -6.57 -14.83 3.62
C ARG A 130 -5.75 -14.49 2.37
N ASP A 131 -6.32 -13.70 1.49
CA ASP A 131 -5.79 -13.32 0.20
C ASP A 131 -5.30 -11.87 0.29
N LEU A 132 -4.03 -11.63 -0.04
CA LEU A 132 -3.42 -10.31 -0.16
C LEU A 132 -2.94 -10.13 -1.60
N VAL A 133 -3.42 -9.09 -2.28
CA VAL A 133 -2.97 -8.72 -3.62
C VAL A 133 -2.47 -7.29 -3.60
N LEU A 134 -1.23 -7.10 -4.03
CA LEU A 134 -0.55 -5.81 -4.08
C LEU A 134 -0.10 -5.51 -5.51
N ASP A 135 -0.39 -4.31 -5.99
CA ASP A 135 0.18 -3.80 -7.24
C ASP A 135 1.42 -2.98 -6.90
N VAL A 136 2.60 -3.45 -7.31
CA VAL A 136 3.89 -2.86 -6.95
C VAL A 136 4.55 -2.24 -8.17
N VAL A 137 5.04 -1.02 -8.02
CA VAL A 137 5.78 -0.27 -9.02
C VAL A 137 7.10 0.19 -8.42
N VAL A 138 8.21 -0.19 -9.05
CA VAL A 138 9.55 0.24 -8.64
C VAL A 138 10.14 1.15 -9.69
N LYS A 139 10.57 2.35 -9.27
CA LYS A 139 11.19 3.35 -10.14
C LYS A 139 12.48 3.88 -9.53
N ASP A 140 13.38 4.32 -10.38
CA ASP A 140 14.52 5.14 -9.94
C ASP A 140 14.15 6.63 -9.79
N ALA A 141 15.04 7.40 -9.16
CA ALA A 141 14.89 8.83 -8.92
C ALA A 141 14.79 9.67 -10.21
N MET A 142 15.18 9.11 -11.36
CA MET A 142 15.10 9.74 -12.67
C MET A 142 13.75 9.45 -13.35
N GLY A 143 12.95 8.55 -12.80
CA GLY A 143 11.63 8.16 -13.28
C GLY A 143 11.60 6.88 -14.12
N ALA A 144 12.74 6.20 -14.31
CA ALA A 144 12.80 4.97 -15.08
C ALA A 144 12.15 3.81 -14.32
N LEU A 145 11.32 3.03 -15.01
CA LEU A 145 10.66 1.86 -14.45
C LEU A 145 11.64 0.69 -14.38
N TRP A 146 11.85 0.15 -13.19
CA TRP A 146 12.60 -1.10 -13.01
C TRP A 146 11.72 -2.31 -13.29
N PHE A 147 10.55 -2.35 -12.65
CA PHE A 147 9.51 -3.33 -12.93
C PHE A 147 8.18 -2.88 -12.32
N GLU A 148 7.12 -3.44 -12.89
CA GLU A 148 5.77 -3.45 -12.34
C GLU A 148 5.38 -4.91 -12.10
N TYR A 149 4.79 -5.19 -10.94
CA TYR A 149 4.47 -6.55 -10.53
C TYR A 149 3.24 -6.59 -9.62
N THR A 150 2.25 -7.40 -10.00
CA THR A 150 1.14 -7.75 -9.11
C THR A 150 1.53 -8.96 -8.29
N MET A 151 1.70 -8.75 -6.99
CA MET A 151 1.96 -9.80 -6.02
C MET A 151 0.64 -10.34 -5.50
N ALA A 152 0.45 -11.66 -5.48
CA ALA A 152 -0.75 -12.29 -4.96
C ALA A 152 -0.38 -13.41 -4.00
N TYR A 153 -0.75 -13.28 -2.73
CA TYR A 153 -0.46 -14.26 -1.71
C TYR A 153 -1.72 -14.75 -1.03
N ARG A 154 -1.80 -16.08 -0.86
CA ARG A 154 -2.86 -16.75 -0.14
C ARG A 154 -2.27 -17.42 1.09
N GLN A 155 -2.69 -16.92 2.26
CA GLN A 155 -2.41 -17.51 3.56
C GLN A 155 -2.94 -18.95 3.59
N GLN A 156 -2.08 -19.91 3.87
CA GLN A 156 -2.45 -21.33 3.91
C GLN A 156 -2.75 -21.82 5.33
N SER A 157 -2.16 -21.20 6.35
CA SER A 157 -2.31 -21.60 7.75
C SER A 157 -2.34 -20.40 8.68
N ALA A 158 -3.18 -20.43 9.72
CA ALA A 158 -3.17 -19.42 10.78
C ALA A 158 -1.87 -19.40 11.60
N ALA A 159 -1.01 -20.42 11.45
CA ALA A 159 0.31 -20.50 12.09
C ALA A 159 1.42 -19.75 11.35
N ASP A 160 1.21 -19.35 10.08
CA ASP A 160 2.23 -18.56 9.38
C ASP A 160 2.26 -17.15 9.99
N GLU A 161 3.46 -16.57 10.15
CA GLU A 161 3.67 -15.25 10.79
C GLU A 161 3.20 -14.06 9.93
N GLY A 162 2.03 -14.19 9.27
CA GLY A 162 1.43 -13.18 8.44
C GLY A 162 2.01 -13.07 7.03
N PHE A 163 1.87 -11.87 6.46
CA PHE A 163 2.20 -11.60 5.06
C PHE A 163 3.69 -11.36 4.80
N GLY A 164 4.54 -11.28 5.84
CA GLY A 164 5.95 -10.93 5.69
C GLY A 164 6.74 -11.80 4.70
N GLY A 165 6.36 -13.08 4.54
CA GLY A 165 6.99 -13.98 3.57
C GLY A 165 6.85 -13.53 2.11
N ILE A 166 5.78 -12.81 1.75
CA ILE A 166 5.57 -12.31 0.39
C ILE A 166 6.61 -11.25 0.01
N PHE A 167 7.03 -10.43 0.97
CA PHE A 167 7.99 -9.35 0.75
C PHE A 167 9.41 -9.85 0.49
N ASN A 168 9.72 -11.09 0.88
CA ASN A 168 11.01 -11.71 0.54
C ASN A 168 11.18 -11.82 -0.98
N ALA A 169 10.13 -12.25 -1.70
CA ALA A 169 10.17 -12.37 -3.14
C ALA A 169 10.39 -11.00 -3.82
N LEU A 170 9.74 -9.95 -3.32
CA LEU A 170 9.94 -8.58 -3.80
C LEU A 170 11.38 -8.09 -3.54
N ALA A 171 11.90 -8.30 -2.33
CA ALA A 171 13.27 -7.94 -1.97
C ALA A 171 14.30 -8.67 -2.85
N ASN A 172 14.11 -9.97 -3.09
CA ASN A 172 14.97 -10.79 -3.94
C ASN A 172 14.89 -10.33 -5.41
N ARG A 173 13.70 -10.00 -5.92
CA ARG A 173 13.51 -9.45 -7.27
C ARG A 173 14.25 -8.13 -7.44
N LEU A 174 14.12 -7.22 -6.47
CA LEU A 174 14.84 -5.95 -6.47
C LEU A 174 16.36 -6.17 -6.50
N LEU A 175 16.85 -7.12 -5.70
CA LEU A 175 18.26 -7.50 -5.68
C LEU A 175 18.73 -8.02 -7.03
N SER A 176 17.94 -8.86 -7.70
CA SER A 176 18.27 -9.38 -9.03
C SER A 176 18.39 -8.26 -10.07
N VAL A 177 17.55 -7.23 -10.01
CA VAL A 177 17.65 -6.08 -10.91
C VAL A 177 18.92 -5.27 -10.63
N TRP A 178 19.22 -5.02 -9.35
CA TRP A 178 20.41 -4.26 -8.96
C TRP A 178 21.73 -4.98 -9.32
N GLN A 179 21.79 -6.30 -9.08
CA GLN A 179 22.96 -7.12 -9.42
C GLN A 179 23.09 -7.39 -10.92
N GLY A 180 22.01 -7.22 -11.69
CA GLY A 180 22.03 -7.29 -13.15
C GLY A 180 22.71 -6.09 -13.81
N LYS A 181 22.86 -4.97 -13.08
CA LYS A 181 23.56 -3.77 -13.54
C LYS A 181 25.07 -3.91 -13.35
N ASP A 182 25.83 -3.43 -14.33
CA ASP A 182 27.28 -3.35 -14.18
C ASP A 182 27.70 -2.19 -13.25
N ARG A 183 29.00 -2.09 -12.96
CA ARG A 183 29.53 -1.08 -12.03
C ARG A 183 29.32 0.35 -12.54
N ASP A 184 29.46 0.56 -13.84
CA ASP A 184 29.34 1.89 -14.43
C ASP A 184 27.87 2.34 -14.42
N GLU A 185 26.94 1.43 -14.67
CA GLU A 185 25.50 1.66 -14.55
C GLU A 185 25.07 1.93 -13.10
N GLN A 186 25.63 1.21 -12.13
CA GLN A 186 25.37 1.41 -10.71
C GLN A 186 25.85 2.80 -10.26
N ASP A 187 27.08 3.17 -10.61
CA ASP A 187 27.65 4.47 -10.24
C ASP A 187 26.92 5.62 -10.94
N ALA A 188 26.57 5.46 -12.22
CA ALA A 188 25.77 6.45 -12.95
C ALA A 188 24.39 6.66 -12.33
N LEU A 189 23.75 5.59 -11.82
CA LEU A 189 22.44 5.68 -11.17
C LEU A 189 22.53 6.48 -9.87
N LEU A 190 23.57 6.26 -9.07
CA LEU A 190 23.77 6.99 -7.81
C LEU A 190 24.07 8.47 -8.08
N GLN A 191 24.93 8.78 -9.05
CA GLN A 191 25.21 10.16 -9.47
C GLN A 191 23.97 10.84 -10.06
N GLY A 192 23.21 10.11 -10.89
CA GLY A 192 21.94 10.57 -11.44
C GLY A 192 20.93 10.90 -10.35
N ALA A 193 20.80 10.03 -9.34
CA ALA A 193 19.91 10.29 -8.21
C ALA A 193 20.34 11.54 -7.42
N GLU A 194 21.64 11.75 -7.25
CA GLU A 194 22.16 12.94 -6.59
C GLU A 194 21.75 14.23 -7.33
N ILE A 195 21.95 14.25 -8.64
CA ILE A 195 21.58 15.38 -9.51
C ILE A 195 20.06 15.53 -9.59
N ALA A 196 19.29 14.45 -9.63
CA ALA A 196 17.82 14.51 -9.67
C ALA A 196 17.25 15.14 -8.39
N TYR A 197 17.85 14.88 -7.23
CA TYR A 197 17.52 15.57 -6.00
C TYR A 197 17.89 17.04 -6.04
N ALA A 198 19.11 17.34 -6.50
CA ALA A 198 19.60 18.72 -6.65
C ALA A 198 18.71 19.54 -7.60
N GLU A 199 18.29 18.96 -8.71
CA GLU A 199 17.35 19.54 -9.67
C GLU A 199 15.95 19.76 -9.07
N ALA A 200 15.46 18.85 -8.23
CA ALA A 200 14.16 19.04 -7.56
C ALA A 200 14.17 20.21 -6.56
N LEU A 201 15.31 20.49 -5.95
CA LEU A 201 15.50 21.58 -4.98
C LEU A 201 15.89 22.91 -5.66
N ALA A 202 16.69 22.84 -6.72
CA ALA A 202 17.25 23.99 -7.44
C ALA A 202 17.20 23.79 -8.97
N PRO A 203 16.01 23.82 -9.58
CA PRO A 203 15.84 23.46 -11.00
C PRO A 203 16.74 24.24 -11.94
N GLU A 204 16.87 25.54 -11.74
CA GLU A 204 17.63 26.43 -12.63
C GLU A 204 19.14 26.12 -12.67
N ALA A 205 19.70 25.67 -11.54
CA ALA A 205 21.13 25.39 -11.44
C ALA A 205 21.52 24.02 -12.01
N PHE A 206 20.61 23.04 -11.93
CA PHE A 206 20.88 21.64 -12.32
C PHE A 206 20.12 21.20 -13.58
N SER A 207 19.31 22.08 -14.17
CA SER A 207 18.62 21.80 -15.43
C SER A 207 19.59 21.39 -16.53
N GLY A 208 19.24 20.35 -17.28
CA GLY A 208 20.04 19.85 -18.39
C GLY A 208 21.27 19.02 -17.98
N MET A 209 21.49 18.81 -16.67
CA MET A 209 22.52 17.87 -16.21
C MET A 209 22.11 16.41 -16.39
N ILE A 210 20.80 16.13 -16.32
CA ILE A 210 20.20 14.84 -16.68
C ILE A 210 19.28 15.05 -17.88
N GLN A 211 19.42 14.18 -18.86
CA GLN A 211 18.46 14.05 -19.95
C GLN A 211 17.56 12.85 -19.68
N ARG A 212 16.25 13.06 -19.65
CA ARG A 212 15.24 12.01 -19.48
C ARG A 212 14.50 11.75 -20.79
N SER A 213 14.27 10.48 -21.08
CA SER A 213 13.40 9.97 -22.15
C SER A 213 12.18 9.30 -21.50
N GLU A 214 11.26 8.76 -22.31
CA GLU A 214 10.08 8.02 -21.79
C GLU A 214 10.47 6.78 -20.98
N THR A 215 11.60 6.15 -21.30
CA THR A 215 12.02 4.86 -20.71
C THR A 215 13.46 4.83 -20.21
N ASP A 216 14.24 5.88 -20.45
CA ASP A 216 15.68 5.89 -20.19
C ASP A 216 16.14 7.28 -19.76
N TRP A 217 17.34 7.37 -19.20
CA TRP A 217 17.96 8.63 -18.82
C TRP A 217 19.47 8.58 -19.00
N LYS A 218 20.08 9.76 -19.10
CA LYS A 218 21.52 9.89 -19.22
C LYS A 218 22.02 11.10 -18.44
N VAL A 219 23.07 10.89 -17.66
CA VAL A 219 23.85 11.98 -17.07
C VAL A 219 24.67 12.64 -18.17
N VAL A 220 24.39 13.92 -18.43
CA VAL A 220 25.03 14.72 -19.47
C VAL A 220 26.27 15.43 -18.91
N ARG A 221 26.18 15.93 -17.68
CA ARG A 221 27.30 16.55 -16.95
C ARG A 221 27.15 16.29 -15.46
N LEU A 222 28.29 16.29 -14.78
CA LEU A 222 28.35 16.31 -13.32
C LEU A 222 28.55 17.75 -12.82
N PRO A 223 28.11 18.06 -11.58
CA PRO A 223 28.54 19.25 -10.86
C PRO A 223 30.06 19.30 -10.72
N ALA A 224 30.61 20.50 -10.52
CA ALA A 224 32.04 20.64 -10.27
C ALA A 224 32.41 20.01 -8.93
N GLU A 225 33.60 19.42 -8.84
CA GLU A 225 34.11 18.89 -7.59
C GLU A 225 34.26 20.02 -6.56
N GLY A 226 33.68 19.86 -5.37
CA GLY A 226 33.69 20.88 -4.32
C GLY A 226 32.75 22.08 -4.55
N ASP A 227 31.72 21.94 -5.39
CA ASP A 227 30.72 22.97 -5.60
C ASP A 227 30.01 23.35 -4.26
N PRO A 228 30.08 24.61 -3.81
CA PRO A 228 29.38 25.06 -2.60
C PRO A 228 27.86 24.86 -2.65
N MET A 229 27.25 24.86 -3.84
CA MET A 229 25.81 24.58 -4.01
C MET A 229 25.51 23.13 -3.67
N LEU A 230 26.36 22.19 -4.08
CA LEU A 230 26.18 20.77 -3.79
C LEU A 230 26.28 20.51 -2.29
N ALA A 231 27.29 21.08 -1.61
CA ALA A 231 27.43 20.98 -0.16
C ALA A 231 26.20 21.52 0.60
N ARG A 232 25.56 22.56 0.07
CA ARG A 232 24.31 23.09 0.64
C ARG A 232 23.13 22.13 0.42
N ILE A 233 23.02 21.56 -0.77
CA ILE A 233 21.99 20.56 -1.11
C ILE A 233 22.13 19.34 -0.22
N GLU A 234 23.34 18.84 0.02
CA GLU A 234 23.61 17.74 0.95
C GLU A 234 23.13 18.06 2.36
N ARG A 235 23.37 19.27 2.87
CA ARG A 235 22.88 19.69 4.19
C ARG A 235 21.35 19.69 4.26
N ILE A 236 20.67 20.13 3.21
CA ILE A 236 19.20 20.12 3.12
C ILE A 236 18.68 18.68 3.01
N ARG A 237 19.35 17.84 2.23
CA ARG A 237 19.05 16.41 2.15
C ARG A 237 19.14 15.73 3.51
N ASN A 238 20.18 16.03 4.28
CA ASN A 238 20.33 15.51 5.64
C ASN A 238 19.19 15.97 6.56
N GLN A 239 18.68 17.18 6.36
CA GLN A 239 17.53 17.69 7.09
C GLN A 239 16.22 16.99 6.69
N GLU A 240 16.09 16.58 5.42
CA GLU A 240 14.99 15.74 4.97
C GLU A 240 15.08 14.32 5.51
N TYR A 241 16.29 13.74 5.64
CA TYR A 241 16.47 12.43 6.28
C TYR A 241 15.99 12.42 7.74
N LEU A 242 16.21 13.49 8.50
CA LEU A 242 15.69 13.59 9.87
C LEU A 242 14.16 13.55 9.93
N PHE A 243 13.47 13.99 8.87
CA PHE A 243 12.01 13.88 8.78
C PHE A 243 11.58 12.43 8.61
N CYS A 244 12.24 11.71 7.70
CA CYS A 244 12.01 10.28 7.49
C CYS A 244 12.28 9.48 8.78
N ASP A 245 13.37 9.78 9.49
CA ASP A 245 13.70 9.11 10.76
C ASP A 245 12.59 9.32 11.81
N THR A 246 11.98 10.51 11.82
CA THR A 246 10.85 10.82 12.71
C THR A 246 9.60 10.04 12.33
N ILE A 247 9.34 9.85 11.02
CA ILE A 247 8.26 9.00 10.54
C ILE A 247 8.50 7.55 10.93
N ASP A 248 9.72 7.04 10.76
CA ASP A 248 10.08 5.69 11.16
C ASP A 248 9.86 5.48 12.66
N GLU A 249 10.20 6.45 13.50
CA GLU A 249 9.91 6.41 14.95
C GLU A 249 8.39 6.37 15.23
N GLN A 250 7.61 7.24 14.58
CA GLN A 250 6.14 7.24 14.72
C GLN A 250 5.51 5.93 14.25
N TYR A 251 6.07 5.31 13.22
CA TYR A 251 5.65 4.00 12.73
C TYR A 251 5.89 2.91 13.76
N VAL A 252 7.09 2.83 14.36
CA VAL A 252 7.40 1.85 15.41
C VAL A 252 6.41 1.99 16.58
N ASP A 253 6.20 3.23 17.03
CA ASP A 253 5.22 3.59 18.07
C ASP A 253 3.79 3.11 17.74
N MET A 254 3.38 3.27 16.47
CA MET A 254 2.09 2.83 15.98
C MET A 254 1.99 1.30 16.00
N VAL A 255 2.98 0.60 15.44
CA VAL A 255 3.02 -0.87 15.40
C VAL A 255 2.93 -1.46 16.80
N ASP A 256 3.65 -0.90 17.76
CA ASP A 256 3.62 -1.36 19.16
C ASP A 256 2.23 -1.21 19.78
N ARG A 257 1.51 -0.14 19.43
CA ARG A 257 0.16 0.14 19.94
C ARG A 257 -0.90 -0.75 19.29
N VAL A 258 -0.90 -0.85 17.97
CA VAL A 258 -2.01 -1.44 17.19
C VAL A 258 -1.74 -2.86 16.72
N GLY A 259 -0.48 -3.26 16.63
CA GLY A 259 -0.05 -4.56 16.10
C GLY A 259 -0.75 -5.76 16.75
N PRO A 260 -0.90 -5.83 18.08
CA PRO A 260 -1.64 -6.91 18.72
C PRO A 260 -3.11 -7.00 18.26
N THR A 261 -3.84 -5.88 18.26
CA THR A 261 -5.25 -5.83 17.84
C THR A 261 -5.39 -6.10 16.34
N TYR A 262 -4.46 -5.59 15.52
CA TYR A 262 -4.46 -5.84 14.08
C TYR A 262 -4.24 -7.34 13.76
N ARG A 263 -3.35 -8.03 14.49
CA ARG A 263 -3.17 -9.48 14.33
C ARG A 263 -4.44 -10.26 14.70
N LEU A 264 -5.14 -9.85 15.76
CA LEU A 264 -6.44 -10.44 16.13
C LEU A 264 -7.49 -10.23 15.04
N TRP A 265 -7.61 -8.99 14.53
CA TRP A 265 -8.47 -8.66 13.40
C TRP A 265 -8.17 -9.55 12.20
N ARG A 266 -6.90 -9.62 11.77
CA ARG A 266 -6.48 -10.44 10.61
C ARG A 266 -6.84 -11.91 10.79
N SER A 267 -6.61 -12.46 12.00
CA SER A 267 -6.95 -13.86 12.31
C SER A 267 -8.47 -14.13 12.27
N ALA A 268 -9.28 -13.19 12.77
CA ALA A 268 -10.73 -13.31 12.75
C ALA A 268 -11.29 -13.19 11.32
N THR A 269 -10.71 -12.31 10.51
CA THR A 269 -11.10 -12.15 9.10
C THR A 269 -10.70 -13.38 8.28
N LEU A 270 -9.52 -13.97 8.49
CA LEU A 270 -9.14 -15.25 7.90
C LEU A 270 -10.17 -16.35 8.23
N GLU A 271 -10.51 -16.51 9.51
CA GLU A 271 -11.49 -17.51 9.96
C GLU A 271 -12.86 -17.31 9.27
N GLN A 272 -13.29 -16.05 9.15
CA GLN A 272 -14.54 -15.70 8.50
C GLN A 272 -14.51 -16.04 7.00
N THR A 273 -13.44 -15.66 6.29
CA THR A 273 -13.25 -15.92 4.86
C THR A 273 -13.24 -17.42 4.56
N GLU A 274 -12.48 -18.21 5.32
CA GLU A 274 -12.49 -19.67 5.19
C GLU A 274 -13.86 -20.29 5.51
N TRP A 275 -14.56 -19.75 6.50
CA TRP A 275 -15.89 -20.21 6.87
C TRP A 275 -16.89 -19.96 5.74
N LEU A 276 -16.90 -18.76 5.16
CA LEU A 276 -17.75 -18.39 4.03
C LEU A 276 -17.53 -19.32 2.84
N GLU A 277 -16.27 -19.57 2.49
CA GLU A 277 -15.92 -20.50 1.42
C GLU A 277 -16.40 -21.93 1.70
N ARG A 278 -16.15 -22.46 2.92
CA ARG A 278 -16.65 -23.79 3.32
C ARG A 278 -18.17 -23.85 3.29
N TYR A 279 -18.87 -22.77 3.63
CA TYR A 279 -20.32 -22.69 3.57
C TYR A 279 -20.83 -22.67 2.13
N GLN A 280 -20.24 -21.87 1.24
CA GLN A 280 -20.56 -21.81 -0.18
C GLN A 280 -20.33 -23.16 -0.87
N ARG A 281 -19.19 -23.82 -0.64
CA ARG A 281 -18.91 -25.18 -1.18
C ARG A 281 -19.96 -26.20 -0.74
N ARG A 282 -20.38 -26.16 0.55
CA ARG A 282 -21.47 -27.01 1.06
C ARG A 282 -22.83 -26.65 0.46
N ALA A 283 -23.10 -25.37 0.23
CA ALA A 283 -24.32 -24.91 -0.44
C ALA A 283 -24.39 -25.37 -1.90
N ALA A 284 -23.27 -25.32 -2.62
CA ALA A 284 -23.16 -25.84 -3.98
C ALA A 284 -23.31 -27.38 -4.01
N ALA A 285 -22.80 -28.09 -3.01
CA ALA A 285 -22.93 -29.54 -2.86
C ALA A 285 -24.31 -30.00 -2.34
N ARG A 286 -25.21 -29.07 -1.96
CA ARG A 286 -26.57 -29.38 -1.44
C ARG A 286 -27.55 -29.89 -2.50
N THR A 287 -27.11 -30.10 -3.73
CA THR A 287 -27.75 -31.03 -4.68
C THR A 287 -27.59 -32.49 -4.18
N GLY A 288 -28.20 -32.81 -3.02
CA GLY A 288 -28.55 -34.18 -2.61
C GLY A 288 -27.82 -34.85 -1.43
N SER A 289 -27.33 -34.15 -0.40
CA SER A 289 -26.64 -34.82 0.74
C SER A 289 -27.27 -34.61 2.13
N ALA A 290 -27.34 -35.70 2.92
CA ALA A 290 -27.93 -35.84 4.26
C ALA A 290 -26.97 -35.49 5.43
N GLY A 291 -25.98 -34.63 5.19
CA GLY A 291 -24.89 -34.32 6.14
C GLY A 291 -25.08 -33.09 7.04
N ASP A 292 -26.24 -32.42 6.99
CA ASP A 292 -26.50 -31.18 7.73
C ASP A 292 -27.01 -31.46 9.15
N SER A 293 -26.11 -31.92 10.03
CA SER A 293 -26.47 -32.12 11.44
C SER A 293 -26.70 -30.78 12.15
N GLU A 294 -27.66 -30.74 13.08
CA GLU A 294 -27.96 -29.56 13.90
C GLU A 294 -26.70 -29.03 14.63
N PHE A 295 -25.83 -29.93 15.08
CA PHE A 295 -24.54 -29.59 15.70
C PHE A 295 -23.59 -28.86 14.73
N THR A 296 -23.52 -29.28 13.46
CA THR A 296 -22.69 -28.63 12.44
C THR A 296 -23.18 -27.20 12.17
N ARG A 297 -24.50 -26.98 12.15
CA ARG A 297 -25.09 -25.65 11.99
C ARG A 297 -24.82 -24.75 13.20
N MET A 298 -24.99 -25.29 14.41
CA MET A 298 -24.71 -24.57 15.65
C MET A 298 -23.23 -24.14 15.73
N GLN A 299 -22.29 -25.04 15.42
CA GLN A 299 -20.87 -24.68 15.37
C GLN A 299 -20.57 -23.60 14.33
N ALA A 300 -21.25 -23.65 13.17
CA ALA A 300 -21.08 -22.66 12.12
C ALA A 300 -21.61 -21.28 12.54
N GLU A 301 -22.78 -21.21 13.18
CA GLU A 301 -23.33 -19.96 13.72
C GLU A 301 -22.44 -19.38 14.83
N TYR A 302 -21.93 -20.23 15.72
CA TYR A 302 -21.01 -19.81 16.77
C TYR A 302 -19.71 -19.23 16.22
N ALA A 303 -19.09 -19.89 15.23
CA ALA A 303 -17.86 -19.41 14.61
C ALA A 303 -18.06 -18.04 13.93
N ALA A 304 -19.13 -17.89 13.13
CA ALA A 304 -19.47 -16.63 12.47
C ALA A 304 -19.79 -15.51 13.48
N TYR A 305 -20.50 -15.84 14.56
CA TYR A 305 -20.77 -14.89 15.64
C TYR A 305 -19.47 -14.46 16.34
N ARG A 306 -18.58 -15.40 16.65
CA ARG A 306 -17.31 -15.12 17.30
C ARG A 306 -16.43 -14.22 16.44
N SER A 307 -16.26 -14.54 15.16
CA SER A 307 -15.45 -13.73 14.24
C SER A 307 -16.02 -12.32 14.13
N PHE A 308 -17.34 -12.19 13.97
CA PHE A 308 -18.02 -10.90 13.93
C PHE A 308 -17.81 -10.07 15.20
N ARG A 309 -17.89 -10.70 16.38
CA ARG A 309 -17.67 -10.01 17.66
C ARG A 309 -16.24 -9.55 17.85
N ILE A 310 -15.25 -10.39 17.51
CA ILE A 310 -13.83 -10.00 17.55
C ILE A 310 -13.59 -8.85 16.58
N GLN A 311 -14.15 -8.93 15.38
CA GLN A 311 -14.08 -7.88 14.38
C GLN A 311 -14.67 -6.56 14.89
N GLU A 312 -15.89 -6.58 15.41
CA GLU A 312 -16.53 -5.38 15.97
C GLU A 312 -15.67 -4.71 17.04
N GLN A 313 -15.17 -5.47 18.02
CA GLN A 313 -14.30 -4.93 19.07
C GLN A 313 -12.99 -4.38 18.50
N ALA A 314 -12.32 -5.13 17.63
CA ALA A 314 -11.07 -4.72 17.04
C ALA A 314 -11.25 -3.49 16.13
N LEU A 315 -12.38 -3.33 15.42
CA LEU A 315 -12.66 -2.12 14.65
C LEU A 315 -12.70 -0.89 15.54
N PHE A 316 -13.34 -0.96 16.70
CA PHE A 316 -13.37 0.16 17.64
C PHE A 316 -11.97 0.52 18.14
N GLU A 317 -11.20 -0.48 18.58
CA GLU A 317 -9.84 -0.26 19.09
C GLU A 317 -8.88 0.25 18.00
N LEU A 318 -8.95 -0.30 16.78
CA LEU A 318 -8.13 0.12 15.66
C LEU A 318 -8.53 1.51 15.15
N ALA A 319 -9.84 1.78 15.05
CA ALA A 319 -10.33 3.10 14.67
C ALA A 319 -9.92 4.16 15.70
N GLU A 320 -10.03 3.89 17.00
CA GLU A 320 -9.57 4.81 18.05
C GLU A 320 -8.05 5.06 17.98
N ALA A 321 -7.28 4.02 17.70
CA ALA A 321 -5.83 4.16 17.54
C ALA A 321 -5.43 4.91 16.27
N PHE A 322 -6.26 4.83 15.22
CA PHE A 322 -6.06 5.46 13.92
C PHE A 322 -6.56 6.92 13.88
N ASP A 323 -7.67 7.26 14.53
CA ASP A 323 -8.23 8.62 14.56
C ASP A 323 -7.28 9.65 15.23
N GLY A 324 -6.21 9.17 15.88
CA GLY A 324 -5.08 9.96 16.36
C GLY A 324 -4.01 10.31 15.31
N GLU A 325 -4.23 10.02 14.02
CA GLU A 325 -3.23 9.99 12.94
C GLU A 325 -2.56 11.31 12.57
N ALA A 326 -3.11 12.47 12.91
CA ALA A 326 -2.41 13.73 12.70
C ALA A 326 -1.50 14.05 13.89
N ARG A 327 -0.63 13.11 14.31
CA ARG A 327 0.38 13.41 15.32
C ARG A 327 1.21 14.57 14.77
N PRO A 328 1.26 15.72 15.47
CA PRO A 328 2.03 16.84 14.98
C PRO A 328 3.51 16.46 15.03
N THR A 329 4.21 16.62 13.92
CA THR A 329 5.64 16.35 13.84
C THR A 329 6.40 17.64 14.12
N VAL A 330 7.31 17.61 15.10
CA VAL A 330 8.16 18.76 15.44
C VAL A 330 9.54 18.56 14.84
N MET A 331 9.81 19.31 13.77
CA MET A 331 11.09 19.31 13.09
C MET A 331 11.98 20.44 13.61
N ARG A 332 13.27 20.15 13.83
CA ARG A 332 14.25 21.16 14.23
C ARG A 332 15.28 21.32 13.13
N THR A 333 15.47 22.56 12.68
CA THR A 333 16.63 22.97 11.85
C THR A 333 17.67 23.65 12.73
N GLN A 334 18.79 24.10 12.14
CA GLN A 334 19.86 24.79 12.86
C GLN A 334 19.37 26.03 13.63
N ASP A 335 18.40 26.77 13.06
CA ASP A 335 17.96 28.06 13.60
C ASP A 335 16.46 28.12 13.95
N GLN A 336 15.66 27.10 13.59
CA GLN A 336 14.19 27.16 13.73
C GLN A 336 13.57 25.82 14.14
N VAL A 337 12.40 25.89 14.77
CA VAL A 337 11.58 24.72 15.12
C VAL A 337 10.25 24.84 14.37
N PHE A 338 9.95 23.84 13.56
CA PHE A 338 8.73 23.76 12.77
C PHE A 338 7.80 22.71 13.36
N ARG A 339 6.53 23.04 13.51
CA ARG A 339 5.48 22.10 13.88
C ARG A 339 4.61 21.86 12.65
N LEU A 340 4.60 20.62 12.19
CA LEU A 340 3.84 20.16 11.03
C LEU A 340 2.56 19.50 11.53
N GLU A 341 1.43 19.80 10.90
CA GLU A 341 0.11 19.30 11.26
C GLU A 341 -0.60 18.76 10.02
N GLY A 342 -1.61 17.91 10.22
CA GLY A 342 -2.33 17.25 9.12
C GLY A 342 -1.85 15.81 8.90
N THR A 343 -2.17 15.26 7.72
CA THR A 343 -1.74 13.91 7.32
C THR A 343 -0.23 13.85 7.09
N LEU A 344 0.39 12.67 7.19
CA LEU A 344 1.83 12.51 6.93
C LEU A 344 2.24 13.03 5.54
N GLU A 345 1.39 12.82 4.53
CA GLU A 345 1.57 13.38 3.18
C GLU A 345 1.60 14.92 3.21
N SER A 346 0.58 15.57 3.80
CA SER A 346 0.54 17.03 3.91
C SER A 346 1.69 17.60 4.73
N GLN A 347 2.11 16.91 5.79
CA GLN A 347 3.26 17.29 6.60
C GLN A 347 4.54 17.22 5.78
N TYR A 348 4.72 16.18 4.97
CA TYR A 348 5.90 15.99 4.13
C TYR A 348 5.96 17.02 2.99
N ASP A 349 4.84 17.30 2.34
CA ASP A 349 4.77 18.34 1.30
C ASP A 349 5.12 19.72 1.89
N THR A 350 4.52 20.06 3.02
CA THR A 350 4.82 21.31 3.75
C THR A 350 6.30 21.37 4.12
N TRP A 351 6.88 20.25 4.56
CA TRP A 351 8.29 20.19 4.91
C TRP A 351 9.19 20.40 3.70
N ARG A 352 8.91 19.76 2.56
CA ARG A 352 9.67 19.92 1.32
C ARG A 352 9.58 21.35 0.78
N ASP A 353 8.42 21.99 0.90
CA ASP A 353 8.27 23.42 0.58
C ASP A 353 9.17 24.29 1.47
N LEU A 354 9.18 24.06 2.78
CA LEU A 354 10.07 24.77 3.70
C LEU A 354 11.55 24.55 3.38
N LEU A 355 11.96 23.33 3.00
CA LEU A 355 13.33 23.05 2.59
C LEU A 355 13.72 23.81 1.31
N ARG A 356 12.79 23.93 0.35
CA ARG A 356 12.97 24.77 -0.85
C ARG A 356 13.12 26.25 -0.49
N ASP A 357 12.28 26.76 0.40
CA ASP A 357 12.36 28.15 0.84
C ASP A 357 13.68 28.44 1.57
N ILE A 358 14.12 27.54 2.47
CA ILE A 358 15.41 27.65 3.16
C ILE A 358 16.55 27.69 2.15
N TYR A 359 16.52 26.83 1.12
CA TYR A 359 17.52 26.85 0.06
C TYR A 359 17.59 28.22 -0.64
N LEU A 360 16.44 28.76 -1.06
CA LEU A 360 16.35 30.04 -1.78
C LEU A 360 16.82 31.23 -0.95
N ILE A 361 16.51 31.24 0.36
CA ILE A 361 16.95 32.29 1.28
C ILE A 361 18.48 32.25 1.43
N GLU A 362 19.05 31.06 1.58
CA GLU A 362 20.50 30.90 1.76
C GLU A 362 21.30 31.22 0.49
N THR A 363 20.71 31.04 -0.71
CA THR A 363 21.31 31.49 -1.98
C THR A 363 21.09 32.97 -2.24
N GLY A 364 20.45 33.69 -1.32
CA GLY A 364 20.24 35.14 -1.40
C GLY A 364 19.23 35.54 -2.48
N GLY A 365 18.34 34.63 -2.88
CA GLY A 365 17.41 34.85 -3.99
C GLY A 365 18.11 35.12 -5.34
N GLN A 366 19.41 34.83 -5.45
CA GLN A 366 20.14 34.97 -6.70
C GLN A 366 19.84 33.75 -7.57
N THR A 367 18.88 33.92 -8.47
CA THR A 367 18.90 33.30 -9.79
C THR A 367 20.28 33.57 -10.40
N PRO A 368 21.05 32.54 -10.81
CA PRO A 368 22.36 32.76 -11.43
C PRO A 368 22.27 33.55 -12.75
#